data_AF-A0A176Z232-F1
#
_entry.id   AF-A0A176Z232-F1
#
_cell.length_a   1.000
_cell.length_b   1.000
_cell.length_c   1.000
_cell.angle_alpha   90.00
_cell.angle_beta   90.00
_cell.angle_gamma   90.00
#
_symmetry.space_group_name_H-M   'P 1'
#
loop_
_entity.id
_entity.type
_entity.pdbx_description
1 polymer ?
#
loop_
_entity_poly.entity_id
_entity_poly.type
_entity_poly.pdbx_seq_one_letter_code
_entity_poly.pdbx_strand_id
1 'polypeptide(L)'
;MFSASVSARRSLVATLSGEFVYYFVRGDYPMMRRLSEEARQVANRLPDPIIRLASHRLAGITAMHFGAFPEARSEFEAILRLYDARRHRSQPVHYVHDPKVSALTYLSLVLWVLGFPEQARRSSAAAFQCAAELDQANLTAHVHNFAGAGLDELLGDVPGVQAHAEGIVELADGTAWAIGT
;
A
#
# COMPACT_ATOMS: atom_id res chain seq x y z
N MET A 1 -21.57 -8.30 -23.27
CA MET A 1 -21.11 -6.89 -23.35
C MET A 1 -20.61 -6.33 -22.00
N PHE A 2 -21.08 -6.81 -20.84
CA PHE A 2 -20.64 -6.34 -19.50
C PHE A 2 -19.17 -6.67 -19.13
N SER A 3 -18.67 -7.83 -19.56
CA SER A 3 -17.31 -8.35 -19.24
C SER A 3 -16.17 -7.48 -19.80
N ALA A 4 -16.33 -6.94 -21.02
CA ALA A 4 -15.30 -6.12 -21.67
C ALA A 4 -15.04 -4.79 -20.92
N SER A 5 -16.08 -4.17 -20.35
CA SER A 5 -15.93 -2.91 -19.60
C SER A 5 -15.31 -3.11 -18.20
N VAL A 6 -15.58 -4.27 -17.57
CA VAL A 6 -14.97 -4.63 -16.27
C VAL A 6 -13.49 -4.96 -16.47
N SER A 7 -13.14 -5.68 -17.54
CA SER A 7 -11.75 -5.97 -17.89
C SER A 7 -10.94 -4.69 -18.18
N ALA A 8 -11.49 -3.76 -18.96
CA ALA A 8 -10.83 -2.49 -19.27
C ALA A 8 -10.64 -1.57 -18.03
N ARG A 9 -11.58 -1.56 -17.09
CA ARG A 9 -11.43 -0.83 -15.82
C ARG A 9 -10.33 -1.43 -14.94
N ARG A 10 -10.21 -2.77 -14.92
CA ARG A 10 -9.18 -3.47 -14.15
C ARG A 10 -7.78 -3.28 -14.72
N SER A 11 -7.63 -3.29 -16.05
CA SER A 11 -6.35 -3.00 -16.69
C SER A 11 -5.89 -1.57 -16.41
N LEU A 12 -6.81 -0.59 -16.38
CA LEU A 12 -6.48 0.80 -16.06
C LEU A 12 -5.92 0.94 -14.64
N VAL A 13 -6.55 0.32 -13.64
CA VAL A 13 -6.06 0.35 -12.25
C VAL A 13 -4.69 -0.31 -12.13
N ALA A 14 -4.48 -1.45 -12.78
CA ALA A 14 -3.21 -2.15 -12.78
C ALA A 14 -2.10 -1.30 -13.43
N THR A 15 -2.37 -0.68 -14.58
CA THR A 15 -1.41 0.19 -15.28
C THR A 15 -1.06 1.42 -14.45
N LEU A 16 -2.05 2.19 -13.97
CA LEU A 16 -1.80 3.38 -13.15
C LEU A 16 -1.05 3.02 -11.85
N SER A 17 -1.41 1.91 -11.21
CA SER A 17 -0.75 1.48 -9.97
C SER A 17 0.68 1.01 -10.22
N GLY A 18 0.93 0.26 -11.29
CA GLY A 18 2.26 -0.21 -11.65
C GLY A 18 3.19 0.92 -12.05
N GLU A 19 2.71 1.83 -12.89
CA GLU A 19 3.46 3.02 -13.31
C GLU A 19 3.77 3.93 -12.11
N PHE A 20 2.80 4.15 -11.22
CA PHE A 20 3.02 4.92 -10.00
C PHE A 20 4.10 4.28 -9.12
N VAL A 21 4.05 2.96 -8.89
CA VAL A 21 5.05 2.26 -8.08
C VAL A 21 6.45 2.38 -8.69
N TYR A 22 6.58 2.31 -10.03
CA TYR A 22 7.85 2.51 -10.72
C TYR A 22 8.46 3.90 -10.41
N TYR A 23 7.68 4.97 -10.57
CA TYR A 23 8.17 6.33 -10.29
C TYR A 23 8.37 6.60 -8.80
N PHE A 24 7.55 6.00 -7.94
CA PHE A 24 7.72 6.03 -6.50
C PHE A 24 9.06 5.45 -6.06
N VAL A 25 9.38 4.23 -6.49
CA VAL A 25 10.66 3.58 -6.16
C VAL A 25 11.85 4.37 -6.70
N ARG A 26 11.70 5.02 -7.86
CA ARG A 26 12.74 5.86 -8.46
C ARG A 26 12.88 7.25 -7.81
N GLY A 27 11.96 7.66 -6.94
CA GLY A 27 11.94 8.99 -6.33
C GLY A 27 11.52 10.11 -7.29
N ASP A 28 10.81 9.80 -8.37
CA ASP A 28 10.28 10.81 -9.31
C ASP A 28 8.95 11.36 -8.78
N TYR A 29 9.05 12.24 -7.79
CA TYR A 29 7.90 12.86 -7.12
C TYR A 29 7.00 13.70 -8.05
N PRO A 30 7.52 14.43 -9.05
CA PRO A 30 6.68 15.08 -10.06
C PRO A 30 5.77 14.09 -10.79
N MET A 31 6.28 12.95 -11.23
CA MET A 31 5.48 11.92 -11.89
C MET A 31 4.47 11.27 -10.95
N MET A 32 4.84 11.01 -9.69
CA MET A 32 3.89 10.52 -8.68
C MET A 32 2.68 11.46 -8.53
N ARG A 33 2.93 12.78 -8.43
CA ARG A 33 1.86 13.79 -8.33
C ARG A 33 0.96 13.79 -9.55
N ARG A 34 1.53 13.72 -10.76
CA ARG A 34 0.77 13.65 -12.01
C ARG A 34 -0.14 12.42 -12.04
N LEU A 35 0.39 11.25 -11.75
CA LEU A 35 -0.36 9.98 -11.77
C LEU A 35 -1.43 9.92 -10.68
N SER A 36 -1.17 10.50 -9.51
CA SER A 36 -2.16 10.64 -8.44
C SER A 36 -3.34 11.51 -8.88
N GLU A 37 -3.08 12.65 -9.52
CA GLU A 37 -4.14 13.51 -10.05
C GLU A 37 -4.92 12.84 -11.19
N GLU A 38 -4.24 12.13 -12.09
CA GLU A 38 -4.88 11.36 -13.15
C GLU A 38 -5.81 10.28 -12.57
N ALA A 39 -5.34 9.51 -11.58
CA ALA A 39 -6.17 8.52 -10.90
C ALA A 39 -7.41 9.15 -10.25
N ARG A 40 -7.28 10.35 -9.67
CA ARG A 40 -8.39 11.11 -9.07
C ARG A 40 -9.41 11.55 -10.12
N GLN A 41 -8.95 12.05 -11.28
CA GLN A 41 -9.82 12.42 -12.39
C GLN A 41 -10.58 11.20 -12.95
N VAL A 42 -9.90 10.06 -13.07
CA VAL A 42 -10.53 8.80 -13.50
C VAL A 42 -11.58 8.35 -12.48
N ALA A 43 -11.27 8.37 -11.17
CA ALA A 43 -12.20 8.00 -10.11
C ALA A 43 -13.45 8.91 -10.09
N ASN A 44 -13.30 10.19 -10.41
CA ASN A 44 -14.43 11.12 -10.50
C ASN A 44 -15.33 10.84 -11.72
N ARG A 45 -14.75 10.40 -12.84
CA ARG A 45 -15.49 10.10 -14.07
C ARG A 45 -16.13 8.71 -14.04
N LEU A 46 -15.51 7.76 -13.35
CA LEU A 46 -15.92 6.36 -13.30
C LEU A 46 -16.22 5.98 -11.84
N PRO A 47 -17.49 5.84 -11.43
CA PRO A 47 -17.88 5.49 -10.06
C PRO A 47 -17.63 4.00 -9.75
N ASP A 48 -16.39 3.55 -9.90
CA ASP A 48 -15.94 2.20 -9.60
C ASP A 48 -15.21 2.19 -8.23
N PRO A 49 -15.66 1.37 -7.26
CA PRO A 49 -15.06 1.31 -5.93
C PRO A 49 -13.56 0.99 -5.95
N ILE A 50 -13.10 0.19 -6.90
CA ILE A 50 -11.70 -0.22 -7.00
C ILE A 50 -10.82 0.94 -7.49
N ILE A 51 -11.29 1.64 -8.52
CA ILE A 51 -10.61 2.84 -9.02
C ILE A 51 -10.51 3.89 -7.90
N ARG A 52 -11.57 4.05 -7.11
CA ARG A 52 -11.58 4.98 -5.98
C ARG A 52 -10.58 4.59 -4.89
N LEU A 53 -10.50 3.31 -4.53
CA LEU A 53 -9.51 2.81 -3.55
C LEU A 53 -8.06 3.02 -4.03
N ALA A 54 -7.79 2.74 -5.32
CA ALA A 54 -6.48 2.97 -5.91
C ALA A 54 -6.13 4.47 -5.93
N SER A 55 -7.08 5.34 -6.28
CA SER A 55 -6.90 6.79 -6.26
C SER A 55 -6.53 7.30 -4.86
N HIS A 56 -7.26 6.90 -3.82
CA HIS A 56 -6.93 7.26 -2.43
C HIS A 56 -5.53 6.76 -2.04
N ARG A 57 -5.15 5.54 -2.45
CA ARG A 57 -3.81 4.99 -2.15
C ARG A 57 -2.71 5.85 -2.77
N LEU A 58 -2.84 6.18 -4.06
CA LEU A 58 -1.85 7.01 -4.77
C LEU A 58 -1.77 8.42 -4.18
N ALA A 59 -2.92 9.02 -3.84
CA ALA A 59 -2.98 10.32 -3.17
C ALA A 59 -2.31 10.28 -1.79
N GLY A 60 -2.60 9.29 -0.96
CA GLY A 60 -2.01 9.15 0.37
C GLY A 60 -0.49 8.99 0.33
N ILE A 61 0.04 8.12 -0.55
CA ILE A 61 1.48 7.95 -0.72
C ILE A 61 2.13 9.25 -1.22
N THR A 62 1.49 9.92 -2.19
CA THR A 62 1.99 11.20 -2.71
C THR A 62 2.05 12.26 -1.60
N ALA A 63 0.95 12.46 -0.86
CA ALA A 63 0.87 13.43 0.21
C ALA A 63 1.93 13.18 1.30
N MET A 64 2.15 11.93 1.68
CA MET A 64 3.20 11.54 2.64
C MET A 64 4.59 11.98 2.17
N HIS A 65 4.95 11.75 0.90
CA HIS A 65 6.26 12.11 0.35
C HIS A 65 6.46 13.62 0.19
N PHE A 66 5.37 14.38 0.06
CA PHE A 66 5.42 15.85 0.05
C PHE A 66 5.27 16.47 1.44
N GLY A 67 5.27 15.66 2.52
CA GLY A 67 5.15 16.15 3.89
C GLY A 67 3.74 16.61 4.30
N ALA A 68 2.73 16.39 3.45
CA ALA A 68 1.33 16.68 3.73
C ALA A 68 0.70 15.55 4.56
N PHE A 69 1.27 15.27 5.75
CA PHE A 69 0.87 14.14 6.58
C PHE A 69 -0.61 14.13 7.03
N PRO A 70 -1.25 15.27 7.35
CA PRO A 70 -2.69 15.28 7.66
C PRO A 70 -3.56 14.84 6.47
N GLU A 71 -3.18 15.23 5.25
CA GLU A 71 -3.84 14.80 4.02
C GLU A 71 -3.62 13.31 3.77
N ALA A 72 -2.37 12.85 3.89
CA ALA A 72 -2.02 11.43 3.77
C ALA A 72 -2.84 10.56 4.72
N ARG A 73 -2.98 10.99 5.97
CA ARG A 73 -3.83 10.32 6.97
C ARG A 73 -5.27 10.20 6.48
N SER A 74 -5.86 11.31 6.03
CA SER A 74 -7.25 11.34 5.53
C SER A 74 -7.47 10.36 4.38
N GLU A 75 -6.53 10.31 3.43
CA GLU A 75 -6.57 9.41 2.28
C GLU A 75 -6.49 7.94 2.69
N PHE A 76 -5.56 7.57 3.58
CA PHE A 76 -5.45 6.19 4.06
C PHE A 76 -6.65 5.77 4.92
N GLU A 77 -7.15 6.64 5.80
CA GLU A 77 -8.37 6.34 6.57
C GLU A 77 -9.61 6.22 5.68
N ALA A 78 -9.67 6.95 4.55
CA ALA A 78 -10.73 6.77 3.56
C ALA A 78 -10.72 5.36 2.97
N ILE A 79 -9.55 4.80 2.67
CA ILE A 79 -9.44 3.41 2.22
C ILE A 79 -10.00 2.46 3.27
N LEU A 80 -9.64 2.63 4.55
CA LEU A 80 -10.12 1.77 5.64
C LEU A 80 -11.64 1.84 5.83
N ARG A 81 -12.26 3.00 5.60
CA ARG A 81 -13.72 3.17 5.64
C ARG A 81 -14.43 2.55 4.43
N LEU A 82 -13.79 2.55 3.27
CA LEU A 82 -14.41 2.17 1.99
C LEU A 82 -14.16 0.71 1.59
N TYR A 83 -13.11 0.09 2.12
CA TYR A 83 -12.70 -1.25 1.75
C TYR A 83 -13.60 -2.32 2.40
N ASP A 84 -14.25 -3.14 1.56
CA ASP A 84 -14.95 -4.37 1.95
C ASP A 84 -14.21 -5.57 1.38
N ALA A 85 -13.65 -6.40 2.24
CA ALA A 85 -12.87 -7.58 1.86
C ALA A 85 -13.68 -8.56 0.99
N ARG A 86 -14.99 -8.73 1.22
CA ARG A 86 -15.84 -9.67 0.45
C ARG A 86 -16.07 -9.19 -0.98
N ARG A 87 -15.99 -7.87 -1.21
CA ARG A 87 -16.29 -7.24 -2.50
C ARG A 87 -15.03 -6.86 -3.27
N HIS A 88 -13.97 -6.49 -2.57
CA HIS A 88 -12.80 -5.85 -3.18
C HIS A 88 -11.55 -6.71 -3.20
N ARG A 89 -11.46 -7.75 -2.37
CA ARG A 89 -10.35 -8.72 -2.43
C ARG A 89 -10.53 -9.57 -3.69
N SER A 90 -9.90 -9.16 -4.80
CA SER A 90 -9.87 -9.95 -6.03
C SER A 90 -8.68 -10.91 -6.04
N GLN A 91 -8.66 -11.86 -6.99
CA GLN A 91 -7.57 -12.81 -7.19
C GLN A 91 -6.18 -12.12 -7.23
N PRO A 92 -5.09 -12.84 -6.85
CA PRO A 92 -3.77 -12.28 -6.50
C PRO A 92 -3.12 -11.37 -7.55
N VAL A 93 -3.52 -11.45 -8.81
CA VAL A 93 -2.84 -10.78 -9.93
C VAL A 93 -3.18 -9.29 -10.05
N HIS A 94 -4.31 -8.83 -9.51
CA HIS A 94 -4.84 -7.51 -9.87
C HIS A 94 -4.39 -6.37 -8.96
N TYR A 95 -3.92 -6.67 -7.75
CA TYR A 95 -3.37 -5.66 -6.85
C TYR A 95 -1.93 -6.01 -6.55
N VAL A 96 -1.01 -5.14 -6.98
CA VAL A 96 0.38 -5.24 -6.54
C VAL A 96 0.41 -5.19 -5.01
N HIS A 97 -0.43 -4.35 -4.37
CA HIS A 97 -0.68 -4.33 -2.92
C HIS A 97 -2.18 -4.29 -2.58
N ASP A 98 -2.66 -5.17 -1.70
CA ASP A 98 -4.03 -5.10 -1.16
C ASP A 98 -4.29 -3.70 -0.56
N PRO A 99 -5.41 -3.03 -0.90
CA PRO A 99 -5.65 -1.66 -0.46
C PRO A 99 -5.64 -1.48 1.06
N LYS A 100 -6.20 -2.43 1.81
CA LYS A 100 -6.25 -2.33 3.29
C LYS A 100 -4.87 -2.52 3.88
N VAL A 101 -4.12 -3.54 3.42
CA VAL A 101 -2.72 -3.74 3.86
C VAL A 101 -1.90 -2.49 3.57
N SER A 102 -1.94 -1.98 2.34
CA SER A 102 -1.18 -0.79 1.95
C SER A 102 -1.54 0.43 2.80
N ALA A 103 -2.83 0.66 3.07
CA ALA A 103 -3.29 1.77 3.90
C ALA A 103 -2.76 1.66 5.34
N LEU A 104 -2.90 0.51 5.99
CA LEU A 104 -2.43 0.29 7.36
C LEU A 104 -0.91 0.44 7.47
N THR A 105 -0.19 -0.05 6.45
CA THR A 105 1.27 0.03 6.39
C THR A 105 1.75 1.47 6.41
N TYR A 106 1.30 2.31 5.49
CA TYR A 106 1.73 3.72 5.43
C TYR A 106 1.13 4.56 6.56
N LEU A 107 -0.08 4.24 7.02
CA LEU A 107 -0.73 4.95 8.11
C LEU A 107 0.06 4.82 9.42
N SER A 108 0.78 3.70 9.63
CA SER A 108 1.67 3.54 10.79
C SER A 108 2.73 4.65 10.86
N LEU A 109 3.43 4.91 9.76
CA LEU A 109 4.45 5.96 9.65
C LEU A 109 3.84 7.35 9.75
N VAL A 110 2.73 7.60 9.03
CA VAL A 110 2.04 8.90 9.05
C VAL A 110 1.55 9.25 10.45
N LEU A 111 0.98 8.29 11.18
CA LEU A 111 0.51 8.51 12.55
C LEU A 111 1.66 8.80 13.51
N TRP A 112 2.81 8.14 13.35
CA TRP A 112 3.99 8.44 14.16
C TRP A 112 4.45 9.88 13.96
N VAL A 113 4.63 10.30 12.71
CA VAL A 113 5.07 11.66 12.36
C VAL A 113 4.10 12.73 12.88
N LEU A 114 2.80 12.43 12.89
CA LEU A 114 1.77 13.32 13.43
C LEU A 114 1.70 13.33 14.98
N GLY A 115 2.54 12.57 15.68
CA GLY A 115 2.60 12.53 17.14
C GLY A 115 1.60 11.57 17.80
N PHE A 116 1.16 10.53 17.08
CA PHE A 116 0.22 9.51 17.57
C PHE A 116 0.88 8.12 17.71
N PRO A 117 1.82 7.95 18.65
CA PRO A 117 2.68 6.76 18.77
C PRO A 117 1.89 5.45 18.95
N GLU A 118 0.90 5.44 19.85
CA GLU A 118 0.08 4.27 20.10
C GLU A 118 -0.81 3.90 18.91
N GLN A 119 -1.28 4.90 18.15
CA GLN A 119 -2.06 4.64 16.95
C GLN A 119 -1.17 4.07 15.84
N ALA A 120 0.07 4.54 15.72
CA ALA A 120 1.06 4.01 14.78
C ALA A 120 1.32 2.52 15.03
N ARG A 121 1.59 2.13 16.30
CA ARG A 121 1.78 0.71 16.69
C ARG A 121 0.57 -0.15 16.38
N ARG A 122 -0.64 0.33 16.69
CA ARG A 122 -1.89 -0.38 16.36
C ARG A 122 -2.06 -0.57 14.84
N SER A 123 -1.74 0.45 14.05
CA SER A 123 -1.80 0.37 12.59
C SER A 123 -0.80 -0.65 12.04
N SER A 124 0.43 -0.65 12.57
CA SER A 124 1.46 -1.64 12.21
C SER A 124 1.01 -3.06 12.55
N ALA A 125 0.56 -3.32 13.78
CA ALA A 125 0.06 -4.64 14.17
C ALA A 125 -1.10 -5.13 13.28
N ALA A 126 -2.03 -4.24 12.94
CA ALA A 126 -3.13 -4.56 12.02
C ALA A 126 -2.64 -4.85 10.59
N ALA A 127 -1.59 -4.16 10.12
CA ALA A 127 -0.97 -4.43 8.82
C ALA A 127 -0.37 -5.85 8.78
N PHE A 128 0.38 -6.24 9.82
CA PHE A 128 0.95 -7.59 9.94
C PHE A 128 -0.14 -8.67 9.99
N GLN A 129 -1.21 -8.46 10.76
CA GLN A 129 -2.35 -9.37 10.79
C GLN A 129 -2.98 -9.53 9.39
N CYS A 130 -3.22 -8.44 8.67
CA CYS A 130 -3.80 -8.50 7.33
C CYS A 130 -2.87 -9.14 6.29
N ALA A 131 -1.54 -8.97 6.40
CA ALA A 131 -0.58 -9.64 5.53
C ALA A 131 -0.55 -11.16 5.80
N ALA A 132 -0.55 -11.57 7.06
CA ALA A 132 -0.60 -12.98 7.45
C ALA A 132 -1.89 -13.68 6.94
N GLU A 133 -3.03 -12.98 6.97
CA GLU A 133 -4.30 -13.50 6.40
C GLU A 133 -4.27 -13.68 4.88
N LEU A 134 -3.42 -12.93 4.18
CA LEU A 134 -3.32 -12.97 2.72
C LEU A 134 -2.29 -13.99 2.22
N ASP A 135 -1.30 -14.32 3.05
CA ASP A 135 -0.25 -15.30 2.77
C ASP A 135 0.46 -15.04 1.42
N GLN A 136 0.85 -13.78 1.19
CA GLN A 136 1.57 -13.37 -0.01
C GLN A 136 2.91 -12.75 0.37
N ALA A 137 4.00 -13.38 -0.07
CA ALA A 137 5.36 -12.98 0.29
C ALA A 137 5.67 -11.50 -0.03
N ASN A 138 5.17 -10.98 -1.16
CA ASN A 138 5.33 -9.58 -1.54
C ASN A 138 4.63 -8.60 -0.56
N LEU A 139 3.43 -8.94 -0.08
CA LEU A 139 2.71 -8.12 0.90
C LEU A 139 3.37 -8.19 2.27
N THR A 140 3.80 -9.38 2.68
CA THR A 140 4.53 -9.58 3.92
C THR A 140 5.81 -8.75 3.93
N ALA A 141 6.65 -8.86 2.88
CA ALA A 141 7.86 -8.05 2.75
C ALA A 141 7.56 -6.54 2.76
N HIS A 142 6.46 -6.10 2.12
CA HIS A 142 6.04 -4.71 2.14
C HIS A 142 5.70 -4.20 3.55
N VAL A 143 4.99 -5.00 4.36
CA VAL A 143 4.68 -4.65 5.75
C VAL A 143 5.96 -4.61 6.60
N HIS A 144 6.83 -5.63 6.49
CA HIS A 144 8.10 -5.66 7.19
C HIS A 144 8.97 -4.43 6.91
N ASN A 145 8.99 -3.96 5.65
CA ASN A 145 9.80 -2.81 5.26
C ASN A 145 9.29 -1.51 5.91
N PHE A 146 8.02 -1.18 5.70
CA PHE A 146 7.50 0.13 6.11
C PHE A 146 6.92 0.15 7.52
N ALA A 147 6.02 -0.78 7.85
CA ALA A 147 5.33 -0.79 9.15
C ALA A 147 6.12 -1.50 10.26
N GLY A 148 7.11 -2.31 9.88
CA GLY A 148 8.13 -2.87 10.78
C GLY A 148 9.34 -1.96 10.83
N ALA A 149 10.35 -2.23 10.00
CA ALA A 149 11.64 -1.55 10.01
C ALA A 149 11.53 -0.02 9.96
N GLY A 150 10.71 0.54 9.07
CA GLY A 150 10.54 1.99 8.99
C GLY A 150 9.94 2.61 10.26
N LEU A 151 9.02 1.92 10.94
CA LEU A 151 8.45 2.41 12.20
C LEU A 151 9.45 2.23 13.35
N ASP A 152 10.15 1.10 13.40
CA ASP A 152 11.16 0.80 14.42
C ASP A 152 12.36 1.76 14.32
N GLU A 153 12.75 2.17 13.12
CA GLU A 153 13.75 3.22 12.90
C GLU A 153 13.29 4.54 13.53
N LEU A 154 12.05 4.96 13.29
CA LEU A 154 11.47 6.18 13.87
C LEU A 154 11.34 6.11 15.40
N LEU A 155 11.26 4.90 15.94
CA LEU A 155 11.23 4.60 17.38
C LEU A 155 12.62 4.48 18.02
N GLY A 156 13.68 4.36 17.20
CA GLY A 156 15.03 4.07 17.66
C GLY A 156 15.27 2.60 18.06
N ASP A 157 14.39 1.68 17.64
CA ASP A 157 14.51 0.24 17.91
C ASP A 157 15.39 -0.45 16.85
N VAL A 158 16.70 -0.27 16.98
CA VAL A 158 17.68 -0.87 16.04
C VAL A 158 17.59 -2.39 15.97
N PRO A 159 17.45 -3.14 17.09
CA PRO A 159 17.21 -4.58 17.02
C PRO A 159 15.95 -4.96 16.23
N GLY A 160 14.86 -4.21 16.38
CA GLY A 160 13.62 -4.40 15.60
C GLY A 160 13.85 -4.21 14.10
N VAL A 161 14.55 -3.14 13.71
CA VAL A 161 14.95 -2.89 12.30
C VAL A 161 15.71 -4.07 11.73
N GLN A 162 16.72 -4.58 12.45
CA GLN A 162 17.52 -5.71 11.99
C GLN A 162 16.68 -6.98 11.81
N ALA A 163 15.83 -7.32 12.79
CA ALA A 163 14.97 -8.49 12.72
C ALA A 163 13.99 -8.41 11.52
N HIS A 164 13.43 -7.24 11.23
CA HIS A 164 12.58 -7.04 10.07
C HIS A 164 13.35 -7.19 8.74
N ALA A 165 14.57 -6.65 8.67
CA ALA A 165 15.43 -6.78 7.50
C ALA A 165 15.82 -8.24 7.22
N GLU A 166 16.21 -8.99 8.26
CA GLU A 166 16.52 -10.42 8.18
C GLU A 166 15.30 -11.21 7.68
N GLY A 167 14.12 -10.94 8.22
CA GLY A 167 12.88 -11.59 7.76
C GLY A 167 12.55 -11.29 6.28
N ILE A 168 12.88 -10.10 5.76
CA ILE A 168 12.70 -9.78 4.33
C ILE A 168 13.68 -10.58 3.46
N VAL A 169 14.94 -10.73 3.90
CA VAL A 169 15.95 -11.53 3.20
C VAL A 169 15.53 -13.00 3.17
N GLU A 170 15.09 -13.56 4.30
CA GLU A 170 14.59 -14.94 4.37
C GLU A 170 13.37 -15.16 3.47
N LEU A 171 12.44 -14.20 3.39
CA LEU A 171 11.30 -14.28 2.47
C LEU A 171 11.75 -14.31 1.02
N ALA A 172 12.75 -13.51 0.64
CA ALA A 172 13.29 -13.47 -0.71
C ALA A 172 13.96 -14.81 -1.08
N ASP A 173 14.81 -15.34 -0.21
CA ASP A 173 15.49 -16.62 -0.39
C ASP A 173 14.52 -17.80 -0.37
N GLY A 174 13.48 -17.71 0.47
CA GLY A 174 12.40 -18.69 0.57
C GLY A 174 11.50 -18.73 -0.67
N THR A 175 11.28 -17.60 -1.35
CA THR A 175 10.53 -17.63 -2.61
C THR A 175 11.32 -18.22 -3.77
N ALA A 176 12.65 -18.24 -3.72
CA ALA A 176 13.49 -18.76 -4.81
C ALA A 176 13.40 -20.29 -4.99
N TRP A 177 13.07 -21.06 -3.93
CA TRP A 177 12.92 -22.51 -4.03
C TRP A 177 11.54 -22.98 -4.52
N ALA A 178 10.52 -22.10 -4.49
CA ALA A 178 9.14 -22.45 -4.87
C ALA A 178 8.84 -22.28 -6.38
N ILE A 179 9.74 -21.66 -7.15
CA ILE A 179 9.56 -21.37 -8.58
C ILE A 179 10.31 -22.37 -9.50
N GLY A 180 10.85 -23.45 -8.92
CA GLY A 180 11.78 -24.38 -9.56
C GLY A 180 11.34 -25.85 -9.59
N THR A 181 10.03 -26.15 -9.57
CA THR A 181 9.47 -27.50 -9.81
C THR A 181 8.24 -27.43 -10.68
#